data_AF-A0A9Q8TNA8-F1
#
_entry.id   AF-A0A9Q8TNA8-F1
#
_cell.length_a   1.000
_cell.length_b   1.000
_cell.length_c   1.000
_cell.angle_alpha   90.00
_cell.angle_beta   90.00
_cell.angle_gamma   90.00
#
_symmetry.space_group_name_H-M   'P 1'
#
loop_
_entity.id
_entity.type
_entity.pdbx_description
1 polymer ?
#
loop_
_entity_poly.entity_id
_entity_poly.type
_entity_poly.pdbx_seq_one_letter_code
_entity_poly.pdbx_strand_id
1 'polypeptide(L)'
;MTNNNLLLVRHVDHAIRRHIKVKGSRSLYDGDWLYWANRLSKVPGKSPRVIKLMKLQQGKCDQCQLWFKNDDILEIHHKDRNRRNNMSKNLSLLHGHCHDELHGSMHEKRQIREKPDDGKLSSPVLKSSGER
;
A
#
# COMPACT_ATOMS: atom_id res chain seq x y z
N MET A 1 13.98 -14.68 -41.89
CA MET A 1 14.79 -13.64 -41.21
C MET A 1 13.84 -12.58 -40.69
N THR A 2 13.39 -12.68 -39.44
CA THR A 2 12.48 -11.71 -38.83
C THR A 2 13.31 -10.57 -38.24
N ASN A 3 13.39 -9.45 -38.97
CA ASN A 3 13.97 -8.21 -38.46
C ASN A 3 13.08 -7.69 -37.33
N ASN A 4 13.43 -8.03 -36.10
CA ASN A 4 12.89 -7.39 -34.91
C ASN A 4 13.46 -5.97 -34.85
N ASN A 5 12.73 -5.02 -35.46
CA ASN A 5 12.99 -3.58 -35.39
C ASN A 5 12.82 -3.09 -33.94
N LEU A 6 13.86 -3.24 -33.13
CA LEU A 6 13.94 -2.64 -31.81
C LEU A 6 14.30 -1.15 -31.97
N LEU A 7 13.30 -0.29 -31.83
CA LEU A 7 13.49 1.16 -31.82
C LEU A 7 13.85 1.65 -30.41
N LEU A 8 14.95 2.39 -30.30
CA LEU A 8 15.34 3.09 -29.08
C LEU A 8 14.57 4.40 -28.97
N VAL A 9 13.79 4.56 -27.91
CA VAL A 9 13.10 5.83 -27.59
C VAL A 9 14.15 6.86 -27.21
N ARG A 10 14.16 8.00 -27.88
CA ARG A 10 15.08 9.10 -27.57
C ARG A 10 14.46 9.99 -26.51
N HIS A 11 15.31 10.69 -25.76
CA HIS A 11 14.85 11.64 -24.72
C HIS A 11 13.83 12.66 -25.26
N VAL A 12 14.02 13.13 -26.49
CA VAL A 12 13.13 14.11 -27.17
C VAL A 12 11.73 13.56 -27.47
N ASP A 13 11.57 12.23 -27.49
CA ASP A 13 10.29 11.58 -27.79
C ASP A 13 9.37 11.56 -26.55
N HIS A 14 9.90 11.91 -25.36
CA HIS A 14 9.09 12.05 -24.15
C HIS A 14 8.43 13.44 -24.05
N ALA A 15 7.10 13.45 -23.98
CA ALA A 15 6.35 14.69 -23.79
C ALA A 15 6.64 15.36 -22.44
N ILE A 16 6.96 16.66 -22.47
CA ILE A 16 7.15 17.47 -21.26
C ILE A 16 5.80 17.70 -20.56
N ARG A 17 5.64 17.13 -19.37
CA ARG A 17 4.46 17.34 -18.53
C ARG A 17 4.71 18.50 -17.57
N ARG A 18 3.97 19.59 -17.73
CA ARG A 18 4.09 20.78 -16.86
C ARG A 18 3.29 20.58 -15.57
N HIS A 19 3.87 21.00 -14.45
CA HIS A 19 3.24 20.95 -13.12
C HIS A 19 2.80 22.35 -12.67
N ILE A 20 1.71 22.42 -11.90
CA ILE A 20 1.18 23.68 -11.35
C ILE A 20 2.00 24.06 -10.10
N LYS A 21 2.64 25.25 -10.12
CA LYS A 21 3.43 25.76 -9.00
C LYS A 21 2.59 25.91 -7.72
N VAL A 22 3.25 25.72 -6.57
CA VAL A 22 2.66 25.99 -5.25
C VAL A 22 2.52 27.49 -5.11
N LYS A 23 1.45 27.98 -4.47
CA LYS A 23 1.38 29.41 -4.11
C LYS A 23 2.52 29.68 -3.11
N GLY A 24 3.35 30.69 -3.36
CA GLY A 24 4.60 30.89 -2.59
C GLY A 24 4.40 31.05 -1.07
N SER A 25 3.24 31.52 -0.63
CA SER A 25 2.89 31.67 0.79
C SER A 25 2.33 30.39 1.44
N ARG A 26 2.29 29.26 0.72
CA ARG A 26 1.67 28.01 1.19
C ARG A 26 2.73 26.98 1.54
N SER A 27 2.52 26.30 2.66
CA SER A 27 3.36 25.21 3.15
C SER A 27 2.51 23.97 3.38
N LEU A 28 3.06 22.77 3.21
CA LEU A 28 2.31 21.53 3.52
C LEU A 28 1.86 21.45 4.99
N TYR A 29 2.47 22.26 5.84
CA TYR A 29 2.22 22.31 7.29
C TYR A 29 1.45 23.57 7.71
N ASP A 30 0.95 24.38 6.76
CA ASP A 30 0.20 25.62 7.06
C ASP A 30 -1.25 25.37 7.50
N GLY A 31 -1.70 24.10 7.49
CA GLY A 31 -3.04 23.72 7.89
C GLY A 31 -4.14 24.11 6.89
N ASP A 32 -3.81 24.63 5.70
CA ASP A 32 -4.81 24.96 4.67
C ASP A 32 -5.21 23.71 3.87
N TRP A 33 -5.96 22.83 4.54
CA TRP A 33 -6.46 21.59 3.95
C TRP A 33 -7.33 21.84 2.72
N LEU A 34 -8.03 22.97 2.63
CA LEU A 34 -8.88 23.31 1.49
C LEU A 34 -8.05 23.59 0.23
N TYR A 35 -6.96 24.37 0.38
CA TYR A 35 -6.01 24.61 -0.70
C TYR A 35 -5.40 23.30 -1.18
N TRP A 36 -4.90 22.46 -0.26
CA TRP A 36 -4.25 21.20 -0.59
C TRP A 36 -5.23 20.19 -1.20
N ALA A 37 -6.45 20.04 -0.69
CA ALA A 37 -7.47 19.15 -1.24
C ALA A 37 -7.90 19.54 -2.66
N ASN A 38 -8.13 20.84 -2.92
CA ASN A 38 -8.45 21.33 -4.26
C ASN A 38 -7.29 21.06 -5.23
N ARG A 39 -6.05 21.24 -4.77
CA ARG A 39 -4.87 21.04 -5.59
C ARG A 39 -4.60 19.58 -5.89
N LEU A 40 -4.73 18.69 -4.91
CA LEU A 40 -4.63 17.23 -5.07
C LEU A 40 -5.57 16.73 -6.17
N SER A 41 -6.77 17.32 -6.26
CA SER A 41 -7.76 16.95 -7.29
C SER A 41 -7.38 17.38 -8.72
N LYS A 42 -6.42 18.29 -8.85
CA LYS A 42 -5.95 18.89 -10.13
C LYS A 42 -4.55 18.41 -10.51
N VAL A 43 -3.95 17.48 -9.77
CA VAL A 43 -2.61 16.96 -10.06
C VAL A 43 -2.64 16.18 -11.37
N PRO A 44 -1.85 16.58 -12.38
CA PRO A 44 -1.78 15.84 -13.64
C PRO A 44 -1.20 14.43 -13.38
N GLY A 45 -1.83 13.42 -13.98
CA GLY A 45 -1.39 12.02 -13.86
C GLY A 45 -2.15 11.18 -12.82
N LYS A 46 -2.97 11.78 -11.95
CA LYS A 46 -3.89 11.00 -11.10
C LYS A 46 -5.11 10.54 -11.91
N SER A 47 -5.53 9.30 -11.71
CA SER A 47 -6.67 8.75 -12.46
C SER A 47 -7.97 9.43 -12.04
N PRO A 48 -8.96 9.58 -12.96
CA PRO A 48 -10.26 10.15 -12.63
C PRO A 48 -10.98 9.41 -11.48
N ARG A 49 -10.73 8.10 -11.38
CA ARG A 49 -11.28 7.25 -10.32
C ARG A 49 -10.69 7.60 -8.95
N VAL A 50 -9.38 7.78 -8.86
CA VAL A 50 -8.72 8.24 -7.63
C VAL A 50 -9.26 9.60 -7.22
N ILE A 51 -9.37 10.55 -8.15
CA ILE A 51 -9.90 11.90 -7.86
C ILE A 51 -11.35 11.82 -7.35
N LYS A 52 -12.19 10.98 -7.96
CA LYS A 52 -13.58 10.77 -7.53
C LYS A 52 -13.66 10.19 -6.11
N LEU A 53 -12.90 9.14 -5.82
CA LEU A 53 -12.89 8.53 -4.49
C LEU A 53 -12.34 9.48 -3.43
N MET A 54 -11.28 10.21 -3.76
CA MET A 54 -10.70 11.21 -2.87
C MET A 54 -11.73 12.30 -2.50
N LYS A 55 -12.54 12.77 -3.45
CA LYS A 55 -13.65 13.71 -3.16
C LYS A 55 -14.73 13.08 -2.27
N LEU A 56 -15.13 11.84 -2.54
CA LEU A 56 -16.13 11.12 -1.74
C LEU A 56 -15.66 10.91 -0.29
N GLN A 57 -14.36 10.65 -0.09
CA GLN A 57 -13.74 10.46 1.21
C GLN A 57 -13.22 11.77 1.85
N GLN A 58 -13.54 12.91 1.26
CA GLN A 58 -13.13 14.23 1.76
C GLN A 58 -11.61 14.35 1.95
N GLY A 59 -10.83 13.66 1.11
CA GLY A 59 -9.37 13.68 1.14
C GLY A 59 -8.73 12.86 2.26
N LYS A 60 -9.49 11.99 2.95
CA LYS A 60 -8.99 11.15 4.04
C LYS A 60 -8.89 9.67 3.65
N CYS A 61 -7.89 8.99 4.19
CA CYS A 61 -7.74 7.54 4.09
C CYS A 61 -8.83 6.83 4.89
N ASP A 62 -9.48 5.83 4.28
CA ASP A 62 -10.58 5.08 4.93
C ASP A 62 -10.08 4.18 6.08
N GLN A 63 -8.79 3.85 6.14
CA GLN A 63 -8.18 3.09 7.23
C GLN A 63 -7.66 3.98 8.35
N CYS A 64 -6.63 4.80 8.09
CA CYS A 64 -5.97 5.58 9.15
C CYS A 64 -6.61 6.94 9.42
N GLN A 65 -7.62 7.36 8.63
CA GLN A 65 -8.34 8.64 8.78
C GLN A 65 -7.46 9.90 8.62
N LEU A 66 -6.21 9.75 8.22
CA LEU A 66 -5.29 10.85 7.89
C LEU A 66 -5.54 11.39 6.48
N TRP A 67 -5.15 12.64 6.27
CA TRP A 67 -5.26 13.33 4.98
C TRP A 67 -4.24 12.81 3.99
N PHE A 68 -4.66 12.66 2.73
CA PHE A 68 -3.75 12.39 1.62
C PHE A 68 -2.89 13.61 1.32
N LYS A 69 -1.62 13.36 1.03
CA LYS A 69 -0.62 14.33 0.58
C LYS A 69 -0.26 14.05 -0.87
N ASN A 70 0.41 15.01 -1.50
CA ASN A 70 0.82 14.88 -2.91
C ASN A 70 1.78 13.72 -3.14
N ASP A 71 2.69 13.49 -2.19
CA ASP A 71 3.76 12.49 -2.29
C ASP A 71 3.32 11.09 -1.80
N ASP A 72 2.08 10.97 -1.29
CA ASP A 72 1.58 9.68 -0.81
C ASP A 72 1.28 8.74 -1.99
N ILE A 73 1.65 7.48 -1.81
CA ILE A 73 1.23 6.37 -2.67
C ILE A 73 -0.23 6.07 -2.33
N LEU A 74 -1.11 6.18 -3.34
CA LEU A 74 -2.54 5.99 -3.19
C LEU A 74 -3.01 4.75 -3.94
N GLU A 75 -3.71 3.87 -3.25
CA GLU A 75 -4.20 2.61 -3.81
C GLU A 75 -5.71 2.47 -3.65
N ILE A 76 -6.35 1.81 -4.62
CA ILE A 76 -7.79 1.57 -4.61
C ILE A 76 -8.03 0.16 -4.07
N HIS A 77 -8.76 0.08 -2.97
CA HIS A 77 -9.17 -1.13 -2.31
C HIS A 77 -10.63 -1.48 -2.64
N HIS A 78 -10.88 -2.75 -2.93
CA HIS A 78 -12.24 -3.31 -3.05
C HIS A 78 -12.67 -3.88 -1.70
N LYS A 79 -13.68 -3.28 -1.06
CA LYS A 79 -14.18 -3.69 0.26
C LYS A 79 -14.66 -5.15 0.28
N ASP A 80 -15.36 -5.57 -0.77
CA ASP A 80 -15.82 -6.95 -0.96
C ASP A 80 -14.73 -7.91 -1.50
N ARG A 81 -13.52 -7.40 -1.74
CA ARG A 81 -12.39 -8.13 -2.37
C ARG A 81 -12.67 -8.68 -3.77
N ASN A 82 -13.82 -8.34 -4.36
CA ASN A 82 -14.17 -8.73 -5.70
C ASN A 82 -13.73 -7.64 -6.69
N ARG A 83 -12.60 -7.89 -7.36
CA ARG A 83 -12.02 -6.96 -8.34
C ARG A 83 -12.96 -6.62 -9.51
N ARG A 84 -14.00 -7.42 -9.75
CA ARG A 84 -15.01 -7.16 -10.79
C ARG A 84 -16.06 -6.14 -10.34
N ASN A 85 -16.32 -6.01 -9.04
CA ASN A 85 -17.30 -5.09 -8.50
C ASN A 85 -16.73 -3.67 -8.38
N ASN A 86 -16.98 -2.88 -9.42
CA ASN A 86 -16.37 -1.58 -9.64
C ASN A 86 -17.24 -0.40 -9.16
N MET A 87 -18.28 -0.67 -8.37
CA MET A 87 -19.18 0.35 -7.83
C MET A 87 -18.46 1.26 -6.85
N SER A 88 -18.69 2.58 -6.93
CA SER A 88 -17.98 3.54 -6.07
C SER A 88 -18.22 3.33 -4.57
N LYS A 89 -19.35 2.75 -4.18
CA LYS A 89 -19.64 2.40 -2.77
C LYS A 89 -18.77 1.25 -2.25
N ASN A 90 -18.33 0.37 -3.16
CA ASN A 90 -17.48 -0.79 -2.86
C ASN A 90 -15.98 -0.45 -2.89
N LEU A 91 -15.61 0.70 -3.43
CA LEU A 91 -14.22 1.12 -3.53
C LEU A 91 -13.87 2.08 -2.40
N SER A 92 -12.68 1.89 -1.84
CA SER A 92 -12.03 2.83 -0.92
C SER A 92 -10.66 3.20 -1.44
N LEU A 93 -10.27 4.46 -1.28
CA LEU A 93 -8.93 4.95 -1.52
C LEU A 93 -8.15 4.91 -0.21
N LEU A 94 -6.97 4.32 -0.24
CA LEU A 94 -6.09 4.13 0.91
C LEU A 94 -4.67 4.61 0.61
N HIS A 95 -3.90 4.85 1.66
CA HIS A 95 -2.44 4.90 1.52
C HIS A 95 -1.90 3.50 1.18
N GLY A 96 -0.79 3.43 0.45
CA GLY A 96 -0.11 2.17 0.14
C GLY A 96 0.16 1.32 1.39
N HIS A 97 0.77 1.90 2.43
CA HIS A 97 1.03 1.18 3.68
C HIS A 97 -0.25 0.68 4.37
N CYS A 98 -1.33 1.48 4.38
CA CYS A 98 -2.61 1.04 4.93
C CYS A 98 -3.22 -0.12 4.13
N HIS A 99 -3.03 -0.11 2.81
CA HIS A 99 -3.48 -1.18 1.94
C HIS A 99 -2.68 -2.46 2.17
N ASP A 100 -1.36 -2.34 2.34
CA ASP A 100 -0.48 -3.45 2.71
C ASP A 100 -0.83 -4.02 4.09
N GLU A 101 -1.12 -3.19 5.10
CA GLU A 101 -1.55 -3.65 6.43
C GLU A 101 -2.86 -4.45 6.37
N LEU A 102 -3.83 -3.98 5.58
CA LEU A 102 -5.10 -4.69 5.38
C LEU A 102 -4.93 -6.07 4.73
N HIS A 103 -3.98 -6.20 3.80
CA HIS A 103 -3.71 -7.45 3.11
C HIS A 103 -2.68 -8.33 3.83
N GLY A 104 -1.75 -7.73 4.57
CA GLY A 104 -0.66 -8.36 5.31
C GLY A 104 -1.14 -8.99 6.61
N SER A 105 -2.10 -8.36 7.31
CA SER A 105 -2.77 -8.96 8.49
C SER A 105 -3.51 -10.27 8.16
N MET A 106 -3.69 -10.60 6.87
CA MET A 106 -4.26 -11.87 6.43
C MET A 106 -3.23 -13.01 6.28
N HIS A 107 -1.93 -12.69 6.18
CA HIS A 107 -0.88 -13.68 5.97
C HIS A 107 -0.28 -14.25 7.27
N GLU A 108 -0.66 -13.73 8.43
CA GLU A 108 -0.25 -14.23 9.76
C GLU A 108 -1.03 -15.47 10.22
N LYS A 109 -1.83 -16.08 9.34
CA LYS A 109 -2.37 -17.45 9.55
C LYS A 109 -1.64 -18.50 8.70
N ARG A 110 -0.39 -18.23 8.29
CA ARG A 110 0.50 -19.32 7.91
C ARG A 110 0.94 -20.03 9.18
N GLN A 111 0.12 -21.02 9.55
CA GLN A 111 0.41 -22.14 10.44
C GLN A 111 1.91 -22.23 10.75
N ILE A 112 2.30 -21.76 11.94
CA ILE A 112 3.59 -22.16 12.51
C ILE A 112 3.41 -23.66 12.73
N ARG A 113 3.95 -24.47 11.82
CA ARG A 113 4.20 -25.88 12.09
C ARG A 113 5.36 -25.86 13.09
N GLU A 114 5.03 -25.78 14.37
CA GLU A 114 6.01 -26.08 15.41
C GLU A 114 6.51 -27.50 15.09
N LYS A 115 7.79 -27.60 14.73
CA LYS A 115 8.46 -28.89 14.80
C LYS A 115 8.37 -29.30 16.27
N PRO A 116 7.87 -30.50 16.60
CA PRO A 116 7.94 -30.98 17.97
C PRO A 116 9.41 -31.02 18.34
N ASP A 117 9.79 -30.27 19.38
CA ASP A 117 11.13 -30.37 19.96
C ASP A 117 11.33 -31.83 20.39
N ASP A 118 12.42 -32.43 19.91
CA ASP A 118 12.84 -33.76 20.32
C ASP A 118 13.00 -33.74 21.85
N GLY A 119 12.02 -34.37 22.52
CA GLY A 119 12.04 -34.51 23.97
C GLY A 119 13.33 -35.19 24.39
N LYS A 120 14.08 -34.55 25.30
CA LYS A 120 15.14 -35.25 26.05
C LYS A 120 14.47 -36.39 26.81
N LEU A 121 14.57 -37.60 26.25
CA LEU A 121 14.32 -38.85 26.96
C LEU A 121 15.30 -38.91 28.13
N SER A 122 14.79 -38.66 29.33
CA SER A 122 15.47 -38.96 30.58
C SER A 122 15.89 -40.42 30.55
N SER A 123 17.19 -40.68 30.36
CA SER A 123 17.74 -42.03 30.46
C SER A 123 17.79 -42.43 31.94
N PRO A 124 17.14 -43.51 32.36
CA PRO A 124 17.29 -43.99 33.74
C PRO A 124 18.70 -44.52 33.93
N VAL A 125 19.46 -43.91 34.83
CA VAL A 125 20.75 -44.45 35.29
C VAL A 125 20.47 -45.75 36.04
N LEU A 126 20.94 -46.87 35.48
CA LEU A 126 20.97 -48.17 36.12
C LEU A 126 21.84 -48.10 37.39
N LYS A 127 21.25 -48.45 38.54
CA LYS A 127 21.98 -48.69 39.79
C LYS A 127 22.82 -49.96 39.62
N SER A 128 24.11 -49.89 39.90
CA SER A 128 24.92 -51.07 40.22
C SER A 128 25.15 -51.12 41.73
N SER A 129 24.71 -52.23 42.31
CA SER A 129 24.78 -52.65 43.70
C SER A 129 26.21 -52.99 44.15
N GLY A 130 26.58 -52.66 45.40
CA GLY A 130 27.62 -53.33 46.23
C GLY A 130 29.08 -53.20 45.75
N GLU A 131 30.15 -53.19 46.55
CA GLU A 131 30.43 -53.63 47.92
C GLU A 131 31.78 -53.00 48.37
N ARG A 132 31.89 -52.54 49.61
CA ARG A 132 32.84 -53.02 50.66
C ARG A 132 32.73 -52.18 51.92
#